data_AF-A0A4R4DTI9-F1
#
_entry.id   AF-A0A4R4DTI9-F1
#
_cell.length_a   1.000
_cell.length_b   1.000
_cell.length_c   1.000
_cell.angle_alpha   90.00
_cell.angle_beta   90.00
_cell.angle_gamma   90.00
#
_symmetry.space_group_name_H-M   'P 1'
#
loop_
_entity.id
_entity.type
_entity.pdbx_description
1 polymer ?
#
loop_
_entity_poly.entity_id
_entity_poly.type
_entity_poly.pdbx_seq_one_letter_code
_entity_poly.pdbx_strand_id
1 'polypeptide(L)'
;MIPIKELRLGNHVWVDQTICTVTLLHEDPMFADGPCVGYEGPDGHGFRCVDDPALEGIALSDELLGRLAYVFHPHFKLWQHPKKPGTFSMELDRDHTALDFGHRTILKEIASLHTLQNLYFLLSGEELVLAGAPRPVPNRLPC
;
A
#
# COMPACT_ATOMS: atom_id res chain seq x y z
N MET A 1 0.90 12.74 -8.03
CA MET A 1 -0.29 13.07 -7.24
C MET A 1 -1.24 11.88 -7.27
N ILE A 2 -1.69 11.40 -6.10
CA ILE A 2 -2.60 10.25 -5.98
C ILE A 2 -4.02 10.76 -5.74
N PRO A 3 -5.05 10.26 -6.43
CA PRO A 3 -6.43 10.56 -6.07
C PRO A 3 -6.77 10.02 -4.67
N ILE A 4 -7.32 10.85 -3.79
CA ILE A 4 -7.66 10.44 -2.40
C ILE A 4 -8.57 9.22 -2.34
N LYS A 5 -9.44 9.04 -3.34
CA LYS A 5 -10.35 7.91 -3.46
C LYS A 5 -9.66 6.56 -3.67
N GLU A 6 -8.40 6.57 -4.10
CA GLU A 6 -7.59 5.37 -4.23
C GLU A 6 -6.87 5.01 -2.92
N LEU A 7 -6.86 5.91 -1.94
CA LEU A 7 -6.24 5.68 -0.65
C LEU A 7 -7.21 5.05 0.34
N ARG A 8 -6.65 4.26 1.25
CA ARG A 8 -7.31 3.64 2.38
C ARG A 8 -6.44 3.82 3.62
N LEU A 9 -7.08 3.78 4.79
CA LEU A 9 -6.37 3.68 6.06
C LEU A 9 -5.42 2.47 6.03
N GLY A 10 -4.19 2.67 6.51
CA GLY A 10 -3.12 1.67 6.46
C GLY A 10 -2.28 1.69 5.17
N ASN A 11 -2.67 2.43 4.13
CA ASN A 11 -1.82 2.59 2.95
C ASN A 11 -0.52 3.31 3.29
N HIS A 12 0.55 2.95 2.60
CA HIS A 12 1.83 3.63 2.69
C HIS A 12 1.99 4.59 1.52
N VAL A 13 2.41 5.81 1.84
CA VAL A 13 2.64 6.91 0.89
C VAL A 13 3.96 7.60 1.22
N TRP A 14 4.52 8.31 0.25
CA TRP A 14 5.61 9.24 0.52
C TRP A 14 5.03 10.56 1.03
N VAL A 15 5.57 11.04 2.15
CA VAL A 15 5.40 12.43 2.60
C VAL A 15 6.78 12.99 2.88
N ASP A 16 7.16 14.07 2.20
CA ASP A 16 8.47 14.72 2.36
C ASP A 16 9.63 13.71 2.25
N GLN A 17 9.57 12.81 1.25
CA GLN A 17 10.54 11.73 1.02
C GLN A 17 10.69 10.72 2.18
N THR A 18 9.69 10.63 3.05
CA THR A 18 9.60 9.64 4.12
C THR A 18 8.36 8.75 3.95
N ILE A 19 8.50 7.44 4.19
CA ILE A 19 7.36 6.51 4.11
C ILE A 19 6.50 6.70 5.35
N CYS A 20 5.26 7.11 5.12
CA CYS A 20 4.26 7.32 6.15
C CYS A 20 3.06 6.41 5.93
N THR A 21 2.35 6.10 7.00
CA THR A 21 1.12 5.31 6.98
C THR A 21 -0.08 6.24 7.06
N VAL A 22 -1.05 6.07 6.16
CA VAL A 22 -2.30 6.82 6.17
C VAL A 22 -3.13 6.40 7.39
N THR A 23 -3.48 7.36 8.23
CA THR A 23 -4.26 7.17 9.46
C THR A 23 -5.62 7.85 9.41
N LEU A 24 -5.80 8.83 8.53
CA LEU A 24 -7.07 9.54 8.34
C LEU A 24 -7.22 9.98 6.88
N LEU A 25 -8.46 9.96 6.37
CA LEU A 25 -8.82 10.51 5.07
C LEU A 25 -9.97 11.50 5.28
N HIS A 26 -9.80 12.72 4.79
CA HIS A 26 -10.84 13.74 4.78
C HIS A 26 -11.16 14.10 3.34
N GLU A 27 -12.31 13.65 2.85
CA GLU A 27 -12.68 13.84 1.44
C GLU A 27 -13.52 15.09 1.18
N ASP A 28 -14.00 15.77 2.24
CA ASP A 28 -14.89 16.92 2.08
C ASP A 28 -14.15 18.08 1.40
N PRO A 29 -14.56 18.48 0.19
CA PRO A 29 -13.96 19.61 -0.50
C PRO A 29 -14.29 20.96 0.16
N MET A 30 -15.25 21.00 1.08
CA MET A 30 -15.63 22.21 1.84
C MET A 30 -14.85 22.37 3.15
N PHE A 31 -13.96 21.44 3.50
CA PHE A 31 -13.02 21.66 4.59
C PHE A 31 -12.07 22.79 4.24
N ALA A 32 -11.63 23.57 5.23
CA ALA A 32 -10.94 24.86 5.02
C ALA A 32 -9.75 24.82 4.05
N ASP A 33 -9.04 23.68 4.00
CA ASP A 33 -7.86 23.45 3.16
C ASP A 33 -8.10 22.40 2.04
N GLY A 34 -9.36 22.02 1.79
CA GLY A 34 -9.75 20.99 0.82
C GLY A 34 -9.53 19.55 1.31
N PRO A 35 -9.61 18.55 0.41
CA PRO A 35 -9.41 17.15 0.78
C PRO A 35 -7.98 16.88 1.28
N CYS A 36 -7.85 16.17 2.39
CA CYS A 36 -6.56 15.95 3.05
C CYS A 36 -6.39 14.52 3.59
N VAL A 37 -5.13 14.16 3.78
CA VAL A 37 -4.68 12.87 4.28
C VAL A 37 -3.92 13.08 5.58
N GLY A 38 -4.40 12.46 6.65
CA GLY A 38 -3.66 12.31 7.89
C GLY A 38 -2.73 11.11 7.82
N TYR A 39 -1.51 11.27 8.32
CA TYR A 39 -0.49 10.23 8.27
C TYR A 39 0.29 10.13 9.58
N GLU A 40 0.93 8.98 9.76
CA GLU A 40 1.89 8.69 10.82
C GLU A 40 3.21 8.26 10.16
N GLY A 41 4.29 8.97 10.50
CA GLY A 41 5.64 8.68 10.04
C GLY A 41 6.64 8.60 11.19
N PRO A 42 7.93 8.40 10.86
CA PRO A 42 9.02 8.43 11.84
C PRO A 42 9.08 9.71 12.69
N ASP A 43 8.71 10.84 12.10
CA ASP A 43 8.70 12.16 12.75
C ASP A 43 7.40 12.47 13.51
N GLY A 44 6.47 11.50 13.59
CA GLY A 44 5.19 11.61 14.27
C GLY A 44 4.00 11.74 13.33
N HIS A 45 2.92 12.37 13.82
CA HIS A 45 1.68 12.53 13.08
C HIS A 45 1.63 13.85 12.32
N GLY A 46 0.99 13.86 11.15
CA GLY A 46 0.79 15.06 10.36
C GLY A 46 -0.40 14.98 9.41
N PHE A 47 -0.62 16.06 8.67
CA PHE A 47 -1.66 16.18 7.65
C PHE A 47 -1.08 16.84 6.39
N ARG A 48 -1.52 16.40 5.21
CA ARG A 48 -1.21 17.01 3.91
C ARG A 48 -2.45 17.06 3.05
N CYS A 49 -2.62 18.13 2.28
CA CYS A 49 -3.67 18.21 1.27
C CYS A 49 -3.33 17.32 0.08
N VAL A 50 -4.35 16.86 -0.64
CA VAL A 50 -4.17 15.89 -1.75
C VAL A 50 -3.45 16.47 -2.96
N ASP A 51 -3.46 17.79 -3.08
CA ASP A 51 -2.77 18.58 -4.10
C ASP A 51 -1.35 18.98 -3.70
N ASP A 52 -0.95 18.68 -2.47
CA ASP A 52 0.41 18.93 -1.98
C ASP A 52 1.42 18.05 -2.74
N PRO A 53 2.42 18.63 -3.42
CA PRO A 53 3.42 17.87 -4.16
C PRO A 53 4.29 16.98 -3.26
N ALA A 54 4.38 17.27 -1.96
CA ALA A 54 5.10 16.43 -1.02
C ALA A 54 4.39 15.09 -0.73
N LEU A 55 3.10 14.96 -1.09
CA LEU A 55 2.31 13.73 -0.95
C LEU A 55 2.34 12.93 -2.26
N GLU A 56 3.07 11.83 -2.26
CA GLU A 56 3.29 11.01 -3.44
C GLU A 56 3.02 9.52 -3.22
N GLY A 57 2.67 8.84 -4.31
CA GLY A 57 2.55 7.39 -4.33
C GLY A 57 3.92 6.76 -4.32
N ILE A 58 4.08 5.68 -3.56
CA ILE A 58 5.31 4.89 -3.62
C ILE A 58 5.24 4.02 -4.87
N ALA A 59 6.11 4.29 -5.84
CA ALA A 59 6.24 3.47 -7.04
C ALA A 59 6.62 2.03 -6.66
N LEU A 60 5.94 1.05 -7.25
CA LEU A 60 6.24 -0.34 -7.00
C LEU A 60 7.56 -0.72 -7.66
N SER A 61 8.37 -1.50 -6.94
CA SER A 61 9.65 -2.00 -7.42
C SER A 61 9.94 -3.37 -6.81
N ASP A 62 10.82 -4.13 -7.44
CA ASP A 62 11.24 -5.45 -6.97
C ASP A 62 11.88 -5.38 -5.56
N GLU A 63 12.61 -4.31 -5.26
CA GLU A 63 13.17 -4.06 -3.92
C GLU A 63 12.06 -3.87 -2.88
N LEU A 64 10.99 -3.16 -3.24
CA LEU A 64 9.84 -2.95 -2.37
C LEU A 64 9.05 -4.24 -2.15
N LEU A 65 8.89 -5.07 -3.19
CA LEU A 65 8.29 -6.39 -3.09
C LEU A 65 9.05 -7.29 -2.11
N GLY A 66 10.39 -7.27 -2.15
CA GLY A 66 11.21 -7.97 -1.17
C GLY A 66 10.96 -7.50 0.28
N ARG A 67 10.77 -6.19 0.50
CA ARG A 67 10.40 -5.63 1.82
C ARG A 67 8.98 -5.98 2.27
N LEU A 68 8.11 -6.35 1.34
CA LEU A 68 6.75 -6.82 1.58
C LEU A 68 6.68 -8.36 1.69
N ALA A 69 7.83 -9.02 1.85
CA ALA A 69 7.96 -10.47 1.96
C ALA A 69 7.52 -11.27 0.72
N TYR A 70 7.44 -10.64 -0.46
CA TYR A 70 7.29 -11.39 -1.71
C TYR A 70 8.59 -12.10 -2.04
N VAL A 71 8.47 -13.34 -2.52
CA VAL A 71 9.59 -14.16 -2.97
C VAL A 71 9.49 -14.34 -4.47
N PHE A 72 10.58 -14.05 -5.19
CA PHE A 72 10.64 -14.26 -6.64
C PHE A 72 10.94 -15.71 -6.97
N HIS A 73 10.10 -16.31 -7.81
CA HIS A 73 10.28 -17.66 -8.32
C HIS A 73 10.90 -17.64 -9.73
N PRO A 74 12.18 -17.99 -9.90
CA PRO A 74 12.92 -17.75 -11.15
C PRO A 74 12.42 -18.56 -12.35
N HIS A 75 11.86 -19.76 -12.13
CA HIS A 75 11.39 -20.62 -13.21
C HIS A 75 10.10 -20.09 -13.86
N PHE A 76 9.16 -19.61 -13.03
CA PHE A 76 7.88 -19.07 -13.48
C PHE A 76 7.93 -17.55 -13.71
N LYS A 77 8.99 -16.90 -13.21
CA LYS A 77 9.20 -15.45 -13.24
C LYS A 77 8.06 -14.68 -12.55
N LEU A 78 7.63 -15.19 -11.40
CA LEU A 78 6.53 -14.64 -10.60
C LEU A 78 7.02 -14.24 -9.21
N TRP A 79 6.46 -13.18 -8.68
CA TRP A 79 6.55 -12.80 -7.27
C TRP A 79 5.38 -13.42 -6.52
N GLN A 80 5.64 -14.11 -5.41
CA GLN A 80 4.61 -14.79 -4.62
C GLN A 80 4.66 -14.31 -3.17
N HIS A 81 3.50 -13.92 -2.63
CA HIS A 81 3.38 -13.61 -1.21
C HIS A 81 2.95 -14.86 -0.41
N PRO A 82 3.75 -15.33 0.55
CA PRO A 82 3.44 -16.55 1.31
C PRO A 82 2.35 -16.30 2.36
N LYS A 83 1.42 -17.25 2.54
CA LYS A 83 0.39 -17.21 3.60
C LYS A 83 0.61 -18.29 4.67
N LYS A 84 0.89 -19.52 4.25
CA LYS A 84 1.29 -20.66 5.10
C LYS A 84 2.38 -21.45 4.35
N PRO A 85 3.12 -22.36 5.01
CA PRO A 85 4.04 -23.25 4.31
C PRO A 85 3.31 -23.98 3.16
N GLY A 86 3.69 -23.70 1.92
CA GLY A 86 3.09 -24.30 0.73
C GLY A 86 1.82 -23.63 0.19
N THR A 87 1.35 -22.51 0.76
CA THR A 87 0.25 -21.72 0.18
C THR A 87 0.61 -20.25 0.01
N PHE A 88 0.18 -19.68 -1.12
CA PHE A 88 0.41 -18.29 -1.48
C PHE A 88 -0.90 -17.52 -1.41
N SER A 89 -0.84 -16.25 -1.02
CA SER A 89 -2.02 -15.37 -0.96
C SER A 89 -2.24 -14.60 -2.26
N MET A 90 -1.16 -14.24 -2.96
CA MET A 90 -1.21 -13.48 -4.20
C MET A 90 0.06 -13.70 -5.02
N GLU A 91 -0.10 -13.64 -6.34
CA GLU A 91 1.00 -13.75 -7.30
C GLU A 91 1.02 -12.50 -8.18
N LEU A 92 2.22 -11.99 -8.45
CA LEU A 92 2.47 -10.95 -9.43
C LEU A 92 3.43 -11.49 -10.49
N ASP A 93 3.25 -11.12 -11.75
CA ASP A 93 4.27 -11.38 -12.76
C ASP A 93 5.42 -10.35 -12.72
N ARG A 94 6.30 -10.43 -13.72
CA ARG A 94 7.44 -9.52 -13.86
C ARG A 94 7.04 -8.06 -14.11
N ASP A 95 5.87 -7.85 -14.71
CA ASP A 95 5.35 -6.52 -15.03
C ASP A 95 4.40 -6.03 -13.92
N HIS A 96 4.48 -6.64 -12.74
CA HIS A 96 3.64 -6.38 -11.57
C HIS A 96 2.14 -6.52 -11.85
N THR A 97 1.76 -7.39 -12.79
CA THR A 97 0.37 -7.76 -13.02
C THR A 97 -0.04 -8.82 -12.01
N ALA A 98 -1.13 -8.57 -11.29
CA ALA A 98 -1.67 -9.52 -10.33
C ALA A 98 -2.43 -10.64 -11.03
N LEU A 99 -2.12 -11.87 -10.64
CA LEU A 99 -2.68 -13.11 -11.17
C LEU A 99 -3.45 -13.85 -10.08
N ASP A 100 -4.52 -14.53 -10.48
CA ASP A 100 -5.17 -15.54 -9.65
C ASP A 100 -4.44 -16.90 -9.73
N PHE A 101 -4.86 -17.87 -8.92
CA PHE A 101 -4.28 -19.23 -8.94
C PHE A 101 -4.45 -19.97 -10.27
N GLY A 102 -5.38 -19.53 -11.12
CA GLY A 102 -5.56 -20.01 -12.48
C GLY A 102 -4.70 -19.27 -13.51
N HIS A 103 -3.76 -18.43 -13.06
CA HIS A 103 -2.96 -17.51 -13.88
C HIS A 103 -3.79 -16.56 -14.74
N ARG A 104 -5.01 -16.25 -14.30
CA ARG A 104 -5.85 -15.24 -14.93
C ARG A 104 -5.52 -13.89 -14.31
N THR A 105 -5.41 -12.89 -15.17
CA THR A 105 -5.17 -11.52 -14.76
C THR A 105 -6.33 -10.99 -13.91
N ILE A 106 -6.02 -10.55 -12.69
CA ILE A 106 -6.92 -9.84 -11.80
C ILE A 106 -6.83 -8.33 -12.08
N LEU A 107 -5.61 -7.80 -12.08
CA LEU A 107 -5.32 -6.39 -12.31
C LEU A 107 -3.98 -6.26 -13.03
N LYS A 108 -3.95 -5.49 -14.11
CA LYS A 108 -2.74 -5.26 -14.91
C LYS A 108 -1.90 -4.13 -14.34
N GLU A 109 -0.59 -4.28 -14.44
CA GLU A 109 0.40 -3.20 -14.28
C GLU A 109 0.20 -2.39 -12.99
N ILE A 110 0.34 -3.05 -11.83
CA ILE A 110 0.25 -2.37 -10.54
C ILE A 110 1.46 -1.47 -10.37
N ALA A 111 1.31 -0.18 -10.69
CA ALA A 111 2.42 0.78 -10.67
C ALA A 111 2.77 1.31 -9.27
N SER A 112 1.88 1.19 -8.28
CA SER A 112 2.01 1.85 -6.98
C SER A 112 1.69 0.93 -5.81
N LEU A 113 2.36 1.18 -4.67
CA LEU A 113 2.22 0.39 -3.46
C LEU A 113 0.80 0.42 -2.89
N HIS A 114 0.15 1.59 -2.83
CA HIS A 114 -1.20 1.70 -2.27
C HIS A 114 -2.20 0.81 -3.02
N THR A 115 -2.08 0.74 -4.35
CA THR A 115 -2.89 -0.13 -5.20
C THR A 115 -2.64 -1.60 -4.88
N LEU A 116 -1.39 -2.01 -4.71
CA LEU A 116 -1.03 -3.37 -4.29
C LEU A 116 -1.60 -3.71 -2.91
N GLN A 117 -1.48 -2.79 -1.94
CA GLN A 117 -1.98 -2.97 -0.57
C GLN A 117 -3.50 -3.12 -0.55
N ASN A 118 -4.20 -2.30 -1.34
CA ASN A 118 -5.65 -2.36 -1.43
C ASN A 118 -6.13 -3.66 -2.09
N LEU A 119 -5.45 -4.10 -3.15
CA LEU A 119 -5.74 -5.39 -3.77
C LEU A 119 -5.48 -6.56 -2.81
N TYR A 120 -4.34 -6.54 -2.11
CA TYR A 120 -3.99 -7.56 -1.13
C TYR A 120 -5.04 -7.63 -0.01
N PHE A 121 -5.46 -6.49 0.52
CA PHE A 121 -6.50 -6.41 1.55
C PHE A 121 -7.84 -6.96 1.05
N LEU A 122 -8.23 -6.62 -0.18
CA LEU A 122 -9.47 -7.12 -0.79
C LEU A 122 -9.47 -8.66 -0.91
N LEU A 123 -8.34 -9.26 -1.26
CA LEU A 123 -8.23 -10.71 -1.48
C LEU A 123 -8.00 -11.50 -0.18
N SER A 124 -7.22 -10.96 0.75
CA SER A 124 -6.76 -11.67 1.95
C SER A 124 -7.54 -11.30 3.21
N GLY A 125 -8.15 -10.11 3.26
CA GLY A 125 -8.72 -9.51 4.47
C GLY A 125 -7.67 -8.97 5.46
N GLU A 126 -6.39 -8.96 5.08
CA GLU A 126 -5.26 -8.59 5.94
C GLU A 126 -4.47 -7.41 5.34
N GLU A 127 -3.79 -6.65 6.20
CA GLU A 127 -2.89 -5.57 5.76
C GLU A 127 -1.55 -6.14 5.27
N LEU A 128 -1.05 -5.59 4.16
CA LEU A 128 0.28 -5.93 3.66
C LEU A 128 1.34 -5.17 4.46
N VAL A 129 2.13 -5.89 5.25
CA VAL A 129 3.10 -5.31 6.18
C VAL A 129 4.40 -4.98 5.45
N LEU A 130 4.78 -3.70 5.44
CA LEU A 130 6.06 -3.25 4.91
C LEU A 130 7.16 -3.31 5.98
N ALA A 131 8.22 -4.09 5.72
CA ALA A 131 9.36 -4.17 6.63
C ALA A 131 10.05 -2.80 6.80
N GLY A 132 10.26 -2.41 8.06
CA GLY A 132 10.88 -1.13 8.43
C GLY A 132 9.94 0.08 8.37
N ALA A 133 8.67 -0.08 8.00
CA ALA A 133 7.68 0.98 8.15
C ALA A 133 7.20 1.08 9.62
N PRO A 134 6.80 2.28 10.11
CA PRO A 134 6.13 2.41 11.38
C PRO A 134 4.86 1.54 11.34
N ARG A 135 4.76 0.58 12.28
CA ARG A 135 3.56 -0.25 12.39
C ARG A 135 2.41 0.64 12.84
N PRO A 136 1.24 0.60 12.18
CA PRO A 136 0.08 1.31 12.70
C PRO A 136 -0.21 0.76 14.10
N VAL A 137 -0.18 1.65 15.09
CA VAL A 137 -0.62 1.28 16.44
C VAL A 137 -2.12 1.00 16.33
N PRO A 138 -2.62 -0.19 16.71
CA PRO A 138 -4.04 -0.46 16.65
C PRO A 138 -4.74 0.59 17.52
N ASN A 139 -5.63 1.36 16.87
CA ASN A 139 -6.44 2.40 17.49
C ASN A 139 -7.09 1.83 18.75
N ARG A 140 -6.52 2.11 19.93
CA ARG A 140 -7.24 1.92 21.19
C ARG A 140 -8.22 3.08 21.26
N LEU A 141 -9.43 2.84 20.77
CA LEU A 141 -10.57 3.69 21.11
C LEU A 141 -10.58 3.82 22.65
N PRO A 142 -10.56 5.04 23.22
CA PRO A 142 -10.80 5.19 24.64
C PRO A 142 -12.22 4.68 24.93
N CYS A 143 -12.30 3.72 25.86
CA CYS A 143 -13.55 3.24 26.42
C CYS A 143 -14.27 4.36 27.19
#